data_AF-A0A2A4T6M4-F1
#
_entry.id   AF-A0A2A4T6M4-F1
#
_cell.length_a   1.000
_cell.length_b   1.000
_cell.length_c   1.000
_cell.angle_alpha   90.00
_cell.angle_beta   90.00
_cell.angle_gamma   90.00
#
_symmetry.space_group_name_H-M   'P 1'
#
loop_
_entity.id
_entity.type
_entity.pdbx_description
1 polymer ?
#
loop_
_entity_poly.entity_id
_entity_poly.type
_entity_poly.pdbx_seq_one_letter_code
_entity_poly.pdbx_strand_id
1 'polypeptide(L)'
;MKSQTRRQHKLSRSITANAVAAVICGYTSFNAIAADQNSLTNEEIETIEVRGIAASNKQDINNKRFSTGVMDSITAEDIGKLPDVTIADTLQRIPGIQIRRSAGEGSTINVRGMPQVTTLLNGEQFLSAGSITTLQPDFTDVPAALLSGIDVLKSPQADTLAGGISGTLDLKTRRPFDLEQGTTFSFTGEATRGSLSEETDPKVVAFAGYNNDDFGIIFTAAYDEGTLANYRNGTILTSSEVKDETTRDFNGDGDLNDSFYSQRFYGVMHRETERERLGLNTTVQYRISDAVTFTQLGIDALGYEPDQKDLYMEALQ
;
A
#
# COMPACT_ATOMS: atom_id res chain seq x y z
N MET A 1 -3.17 -74.54 14.66
CA MET A 1 -2.83 -73.21 14.10
C MET A 1 -4.08 -72.65 13.42
N LYS A 2 -4.56 -71.48 13.88
CA LYS A 2 -5.73 -70.77 13.31
C LYS A 2 -5.43 -70.28 11.89
N SER A 3 -6.39 -70.33 10.97
CA SER A 3 -6.51 -69.34 9.88
C SER A 3 -7.90 -69.35 9.28
N GLN A 4 -8.39 -68.16 8.97
CA GLN A 4 -9.79 -67.77 8.87
C GLN A 4 -10.44 -67.98 7.48
N THR A 5 -11.75 -68.17 7.53
CA THR A 5 -12.75 -68.21 6.45
C THR A 5 -12.90 -66.89 5.71
N ARG A 6 -12.98 -66.91 4.37
CA ARG A 6 -13.39 -65.76 3.54
C ARG A 6 -14.70 -66.10 2.80
N ARG A 7 -15.83 -65.56 3.27
CA ARG A 7 -17.14 -65.64 2.58
C ARG A 7 -17.23 -64.50 1.57
N GLN A 8 -17.40 -64.81 0.28
CA GLN A 8 -17.74 -63.82 -0.74
C GLN A 8 -19.27 -63.73 -0.88
N HIS A 9 -19.83 -62.53 -0.68
CA HIS A 9 -21.25 -62.26 -0.91
C HIS A 9 -21.46 -61.86 -2.38
N LYS A 10 -22.22 -62.66 -3.13
CA LYS A 10 -22.74 -62.27 -4.45
C LYS A 10 -24.03 -61.46 -4.25
N LEU A 11 -24.01 -60.17 -4.60
CA LEU A 11 -25.19 -59.32 -4.66
C LEU A 11 -26.06 -59.74 -5.87
N SER A 12 -27.35 -60.00 -5.66
CA SER A 12 -28.26 -60.43 -6.72
C SER A 12 -28.68 -59.25 -7.60
N ARG A 13 -28.69 -59.49 -8.92
CA ARG A 13 -29.04 -58.53 -9.98
C ARG A 13 -30.46 -57.95 -9.89
N SER A 14 -31.28 -58.41 -8.95
CA SER A 14 -32.66 -57.94 -8.72
C SER A 14 -32.73 -56.66 -7.87
N ILE A 15 -31.72 -56.37 -7.04
CA ILE A 15 -31.73 -55.21 -6.14
C ILE A 15 -31.37 -53.92 -6.87
N THR A 16 -30.54 -54.01 -7.92
CA THR A 16 -30.16 -52.86 -8.75
C THR A 16 -31.27 -52.41 -9.70
N ALA A 17 -32.21 -53.29 -10.07
CA ALA A 17 -33.32 -52.93 -10.96
C ALA A 17 -34.39 -52.05 -10.28
N ASN A 18 -34.67 -52.28 -8.99
CA ASN A 18 -35.64 -51.47 -8.24
C ASN A 18 -35.13 -50.07 -7.88
N ALA A 19 -33.81 -49.87 -7.79
CA ALA A 19 -33.22 -48.56 -7.52
C ALA A 19 -33.31 -47.61 -8.73
N VAL A 20 -33.32 -48.15 -9.97
CA VAL A 20 -33.39 -47.33 -11.19
C VAL A 20 -34.83 -46.86 -11.48
N ALA A 21 -35.84 -47.66 -11.12
CA ALA A 21 -37.25 -47.26 -11.29
C ALA A 21 -37.68 -46.13 -10.33
N ALA A 22 -37.08 -46.05 -9.14
CA ALA A 22 -37.38 -45.01 -8.15
C ALA A 22 -36.81 -43.63 -8.53
N VAL A 23 -35.77 -43.57 -9.37
CA VAL A 23 -35.14 -42.31 -9.81
C VAL A 23 -35.89 -41.66 -10.98
N ILE A 24 -36.67 -42.43 -11.75
CA ILE A 24 -37.37 -41.90 -12.94
C ILE A 24 -38.76 -41.35 -12.60
N CYS A 25 -39.43 -41.85 -11.55
CA CYS A 25 -40.75 -41.34 -11.13
C CYS A 25 -40.69 -40.06 -10.26
N GLY A 26 -39.50 -39.58 -9.88
CA GLY A 26 -39.31 -38.37 -9.06
C GLY A 26 -39.37 -37.05 -9.84
N TYR A 27 -39.35 -37.07 -11.17
CA TYR A 27 -39.17 -35.86 -11.98
C TYR A 27 -40.45 -35.25 -12.58
N THR A 28 -41.64 -35.86 -12.43
CA THR A 28 -42.82 -35.44 -13.23
C THR A 28 -44.05 -34.92 -12.46
N SER A 29 -43.95 -34.57 -11.17
CA SER A 29 -45.15 -34.24 -10.39
C SER A 29 -45.01 -33.06 -9.42
N PHE A 30 -44.57 -31.89 -9.88
CA PHE A 30 -44.88 -30.61 -9.21
C PHE A 30 -44.81 -29.45 -10.21
N ASN A 31 -45.91 -29.17 -10.90
CA ASN A 31 -46.21 -27.85 -11.43
C ASN A 31 -47.72 -27.62 -11.25
N ALA A 32 -48.09 -27.29 -10.01
CA ALA A 32 -49.39 -26.74 -9.71
C ALA A 32 -49.37 -25.24 -10.03
N ILE A 33 -50.30 -24.83 -10.89
CA ILE A 33 -50.60 -23.45 -11.22
C ILE A 33 -51.09 -22.74 -9.95
N ALA A 34 -50.35 -21.74 -9.49
CA ALA A 34 -50.84 -20.73 -8.56
C ALA A 34 -50.73 -19.37 -9.25
N ALA A 35 -51.89 -18.75 -9.45
CA ALA A 35 -52.03 -17.43 -10.04
C ALA A 35 -51.57 -16.34 -9.06
N ASP A 36 -50.86 -15.36 -9.63
CA ASP A 36 -50.97 -13.92 -9.42
C ASP A 36 -51.21 -13.44 -7.97
N GLN A 37 -50.17 -12.88 -7.36
CA GLN A 37 -50.16 -11.46 -6.98
C GLN A 37 -48.77 -11.05 -6.49
N ASN A 38 -48.33 -9.87 -6.97
CA ASN A 38 -47.17 -9.07 -6.54
C ASN A 38 -45.95 -9.07 -7.48
N SER A 39 -46.18 -8.83 -8.77
CA SER A 39 -45.19 -8.14 -9.61
C SER A 39 -45.21 -6.64 -9.27
N LEU A 40 -44.52 -6.26 -8.20
CA LEU A 40 -43.97 -4.91 -8.12
C LEU A 40 -42.93 -4.84 -9.25
N THR A 41 -43.28 -4.10 -10.29
CA THR A 41 -42.38 -3.65 -11.34
C THR A 41 -41.19 -2.98 -10.64
N ASN A 42 -40.05 -3.69 -10.57
CA ASN A 42 -38.76 -3.02 -10.55
C ASN A 42 -38.73 -2.23 -11.87
N GLU A 43 -39.08 -0.94 -11.82
CA GLU A 43 -38.52 -0.02 -12.80
C GLU A 43 -37.01 -0.27 -12.77
N GLU A 44 -36.47 -0.78 -13.88
CA GLU A 44 -35.02 -0.85 -14.08
C GLU A 44 -34.50 0.57 -13.95
N ILE A 45 -34.07 0.93 -12.73
CA ILE A 45 -33.33 2.16 -12.51
C ILE A 45 -32.08 2.02 -13.37
N GLU A 46 -32.02 2.80 -14.45
CA GLU A 46 -30.85 2.90 -15.30
C GLU A 46 -29.66 3.31 -14.42
N THR A 47 -28.86 2.32 -14.06
CA THR A 47 -27.70 2.51 -13.21
C THR A 47 -26.53 2.83 -14.12
N ILE A 48 -26.19 4.11 -14.21
CA ILE A 48 -25.02 4.55 -14.96
C ILE A 48 -23.77 4.24 -14.12
N GLU A 49 -23.08 3.17 -14.49
CA GLU A 49 -21.78 2.81 -13.91
C GLU A 49 -20.67 3.61 -14.60
N VAL A 50 -20.02 4.49 -13.85
CA VAL A 50 -18.82 5.20 -14.31
C VAL A 50 -17.62 4.43 -13.82
N ARG A 51 -16.69 4.07 -14.71
CA ARG A 51 -15.45 3.35 -14.41
C ARG A 51 -14.21 4.22 -14.66
N GLY A 52 -13.07 3.82 -14.11
CA GLY A 52 -11.78 4.48 -14.29
C GLY A 52 -11.65 5.79 -13.49
N ILE A 53 -10.96 6.78 -14.06
CA ILE A 53 -10.56 8.02 -13.37
C ILE A 53 -11.74 8.79 -12.77
N ALA A 54 -12.84 8.91 -13.52
CA ALA A 54 -14.01 9.63 -13.05
C ALA A 54 -14.71 8.91 -11.89
N ALA A 55 -14.66 7.58 -11.87
CA ALA A 55 -15.18 6.75 -10.78
C ALA A 55 -14.36 6.94 -9.50
N SER A 56 -13.04 6.85 -9.64
CA SER A 56 -12.02 7.07 -8.59
C SER A 56 -12.25 8.41 -7.85
N ASN A 57 -12.32 9.51 -8.62
CA ASN A 57 -12.57 10.84 -8.05
C ASN A 57 -13.93 10.95 -7.35
N LYS A 58 -14.98 10.32 -7.91
CA LYS A 58 -16.32 10.32 -7.29
C LYS A 58 -16.29 9.55 -5.98
N GLN A 59 -15.57 8.43 -5.91
CA GLN A 59 -15.37 7.64 -4.71
C GLN A 59 -14.62 8.42 -3.64
N ASP A 60 -13.51 9.08 -3.99
CA ASP A 60 -12.73 9.91 -3.05
C ASP A 60 -13.58 11.04 -2.45
N ILE A 61 -14.39 11.71 -3.29
CA ILE A 61 -15.32 12.75 -2.85
C ILE A 61 -16.41 12.18 -1.93
N ASN A 62 -16.93 11.00 -2.25
CA ASN A 62 -17.94 10.35 -1.43
C ASN A 62 -17.37 9.91 -0.07
N ASN A 63 -16.18 9.33 -0.05
CA ASN A 63 -15.47 8.97 1.19
C ASN A 63 -15.32 10.21 2.09
N LYS A 64 -14.90 11.33 1.51
CA LYS A 64 -14.83 12.61 2.22
C LYS A 64 -16.18 13.14 2.70
N ARG A 65 -17.23 13.01 1.88
CA ARG A 65 -18.59 13.52 2.18
C ARG A 65 -19.27 12.73 3.30
N PHE A 66 -19.09 11.41 3.31
CA PHE A 66 -19.73 10.49 4.26
C PHE A 66 -18.88 10.21 5.49
N SER A 67 -17.63 10.70 5.53
CA SER A 67 -16.79 10.65 6.72
C SER A 67 -17.39 11.45 7.87
N THR A 68 -17.31 10.89 9.08
CA THR A 68 -17.71 11.54 10.33
C THR A 68 -16.71 12.62 10.79
N GLY A 69 -15.51 12.63 10.21
CA GLY A 69 -14.43 13.58 10.51
C GLY A 69 -13.81 14.22 9.27
N VAL A 70 -12.78 15.03 9.47
CA VAL A 70 -12.01 15.64 8.37
C VAL A 70 -11.09 14.57 7.78
N MET A 71 -11.52 13.97 6.68
CA MET A 71 -10.81 12.91 5.98
C MET A 71 -10.58 13.30 4.52
N ASP A 72 -9.45 12.86 3.97
CA ASP A 72 -9.20 12.84 2.53
C ASP A 72 -8.77 11.42 2.14
N SER A 73 -9.10 10.98 0.92
CA SER A 73 -8.89 9.61 0.44
C SER A 73 -8.25 9.65 -0.94
N ILE A 74 -7.41 8.67 -1.25
CA ILE A 74 -6.88 8.39 -2.60
C ILE A 74 -7.22 6.94 -2.94
N THR A 75 -7.83 6.70 -4.09
CA THR A 75 -8.25 5.36 -4.55
C THR A 75 -7.29 4.74 -5.57
N ALA A 76 -7.43 3.42 -5.78
CA ALA A 76 -6.50 2.56 -6.53
C ALA A 76 -6.25 3.04 -7.95
N GLU A 77 -7.27 3.58 -8.61
CA GLU A 77 -7.12 4.10 -9.96
C GLU A 77 -6.13 5.26 -9.98
N ASP A 78 -6.13 6.13 -8.97
CA ASP A 78 -5.25 7.30 -8.82
C ASP A 78 -3.81 6.95 -8.41
N ILE A 79 -3.60 5.82 -7.75
CA ILE A 79 -2.30 5.29 -7.37
C ILE A 79 -1.66 4.65 -8.63
N GLY A 80 -0.58 5.27 -9.13
CA GLY A 80 0.11 4.81 -10.35
C GLY A 80 -0.31 5.49 -11.65
N LYS A 81 -1.23 6.49 -11.64
CA LYS A 81 -1.46 7.38 -12.81
C LYS A 81 -0.26 8.26 -13.11
N LEU A 82 0.46 8.63 -12.06
CA LEU A 82 1.77 9.27 -12.15
C LEU A 82 2.79 8.23 -11.67
N PRO A 83 4.06 8.36 -12.07
CA PRO A 83 5.15 7.52 -11.58
C PRO A 83 5.44 7.86 -10.12
N ASP A 84 4.48 7.58 -9.23
CA ASP A 84 4.68 7.61 -7.80
C ASP A 84 5.52 6.37 -7.45
N VAL A 85 6.70 6.60 -6.91
CA VAL A 85 7.61 5.53 -6.50
C VAL A 85 7.19 5.01 -5.12
N THR A 86 6.93 5.94 -4.20
CA THR A 86 6.57 5.66 -2.81
C THR A 86 5.13 6.04 -2.50
N ILE A 87 4.58 5.48 -1.41
CA ILE A 87 3.27 5.85 -0.86
C ILE A 87 3.21 7.34 -0.51
N ALA A 88 4.31 7.89 0.03
CA ALA A 88 4.39 9.29 0.40
C ALA A 88 4.26 10.22 -0.81
N ASP A 89 4.82 9.85 -1.97
CA ASP A 89 4.67 10.64 -3.20
C ASP A 89 3.22 10.71 -3.69
N THR A 90 2.43 9.65 -3.52
CA THR A 90 0.99 9.70 -3.82
C THR A 90 0.26 10.67 -2.87
N LEU A 91 0.61 10.67 -1.58
CA LEU A 91 -0.05 11.49 -0.56
C LEU A 91 0.19 12.99 -0.69
N GLN A 92 1.20 13.42 -1.44
CA GLN A 92 1.47 14.85 -1.68
C GLN A 92 0.30 15.57 -2.38
N ARG A 93 -0.61 14.82 -3.00
CA ARG A 93 -1.81 15.33 -3.67
C ARG A 93 -2.89 15.79 -2.68
N ILE A 94 -2.80 15.37 -1.42
CA ILE A 94 -3.76 15.73 -0.39
C ILE A 94 -3.36 17.06 0.28
N PRO A 95 -4.30 18.03 0.41
CA PRO A 95 -4.00 19.32 1.02
C PRO A 95 -3.60 19.19 2.50
N GLY A 96 -2.54 19.88 2.92
CA GLY A 96 -2.08 19.84 4.31
C GLY A 96 -1.27 18.59 4.67
N ILE A 97 -0.96 17.74 3.68
CA ILE A 97 0.13 16.77 3.77
C ILE A 97 1.41 17.43 3.28
N GLN A 98 2.48 17.25 4.04
CA GLN A 98 3.83 17.62 3.65
C GLN A 98 4.65 16.35 3.67
N ILE A 99 5.47 16.14 2.66
CA ILE A 99 6.35 14.98 2.60
C ILE A 99 7.79 15.42 2.76
N ARG A 100 8.57 14.63 3.48
CA ARG A 100 10.03 14.71 3.44
C ARG A 100 10.52 13.74 2.39
N ARG A 101 11.61 14.13 1.73
CA ARG A 101 12.24 13.31 0.72
C ARG A 101 13.59 12.83 1.18
N SER A 102 13.90 11.59 0.86
CA SER A 102 15.24 11.02 0.94
C SER A 102 15.69 10.68 -0.47
N ALA A 103 16.80 11.25 -0.89
CA ALA A 103 17.38 11.07 -2.22
C ALA A 103 16.44 11.37 -3.42
N GLY A 104 15.31 12.05 -3.23
CA GLY A 104 14.35 12.39 -4.30
C GLY A 104 13.00 11.68 -4.17
N GLU A 105 12.92 10.65 -3.34
CA GLU A 105 11.72 9.87 -3.09
C GLU A 105 11.07 10.25 -1.75
N GLY A 106 9.75 10.16 -1.65
CA GLY A 106 9.03 10.42 -0.41
C GLY A 106 9.34 9.39 0.69
N SER A 107 9.86 9.84 1.84
CA SER A 107 10.22 8.94 2.96
C SER A 107 9.26 9.03 4.13
N THR A 108 8.95 10.23 4.59
CA THR A 108 8.10 10.47 5.76
C THR A 108 7.06 11.54 5.47
N ILE A 109 5.96 11.52 6.22
CA ILE A 109 4.86 12.47 6.05
C ILE A 109 4.62 13.26 7.33
N ASN A 110 4.30 14.54 7.17
CA ASN A 110 3.75 15.38 8.21
C ASN A 110 2.30 15.72 7.85
N VAL A 111 1.40 15.58 8.81
CA VAL A 111 0.01 16.04 8.66
C VAL A 111 -0.11 17.38 9.39
N ARG A 112 -0.56 18.42 8.69
CA ARG A 112 -0.71 19.79 9.24
C ARG A 112 0.55 20.32 9.94
N GLY A 113 1.73 19.98 9.41
CA GLY A 113 3.02 20.45 9.91
C GLY A 113 3.61 19.68 11.09
N MET A 114 2.95 18.61 11.55
CA MET A 114 3.45 17.77 12.65
C MET A 114 3.82 16.36 12.14
N PRO A 115 4.96 15.78 12.59
CA PRO A 115 5.41 14.44 12.18
C PRO A 115 4.74 13.29 12.95
N GLN A 116 3.98 13.55 14.01
CA GLN A 116 3.34 12.53 14.85
C GLN A 116 2.10 11.94 14.17
N VAL A 117 2.32 11.14 13.13
CA VAL A 117 1.27 10.48 12.34
C VAL A 117 1.30 8.99 12.67
N THR A 118 0.14 8.41 12.99
CA THR A 118 0.01 6.95 13.11
C THR A 118 -0.29 6.36 11.75
N THR A 119 0.36 5.26 11.39
CA THR A 119 0.07 4.51 10.17
C THR A 119 -0.63 3.20 10.50
N LEU A 120 -1.71 2.94 9.77
CA LEU A 120 -2.51 1.74 9.81
C LEU A 120 -2.42 1.04 8.46
N LEU A 121 -2.65 -0.26 8.45
CA LEU A 121 -2.85 -1.08 7.27
C LEU A 121 -4.18 -1.81 7.45
N ASN A 122 -5.17 -1.47 6.64
CA ASN A 122 -6.54 -1.97 6.74
C ASN A 122 -7.13 -1.82 8.15
N GLY A 123 -6.82 -0.71 8.83
CA GLY A 123 -7.27 -0.42 10.19
C GLY A 123 -6.40 -0.99 11.32
N GLU A 124 -5.41 -1.83 11.02
CA GLU A 124 -4.47 -2.38 12.02
C GLU A 124 -3.18 -1.58 12.08
N GLN A 125 -2.50 -1.53 13.23
CA GLN A 125 -1.25 -0.78 13.35
C GLN A 125 -0.17 -1.33 12.42
N PHE A 126 0.35 -0.48 11.54
CA PHE A 126 1.45 -0.84 10.65
C PHE A 126 2.76 -0.28 11.18
N LEU A 127 3.75 -1.16 11.32
CA LEU A 127 5.09 -0.83 11.83
C LEU A 127 6.12 -1.27 10.78
N SER A 128 7.11 -0.41 10.49
CA SER A 128 8.23 -0.77 9.62
C SER A 128 9.41 -1.34 10.41
N ALA A 129 10.09 -2.31 9.80
CA ALA A 129 11.32 -2.90 10.33
C ALA A 129 12.45 -1.86 10.30
N GLY A 130 12.74 -1.27 11.47
CA GLY A 130 13.76 -0.20 11.62
C GLY A 130 13.25 0.99 12.41
N SER A 131 11.93 1.16 12.51
CA SER A 131 11.27 2.21 13.28
C SER A 131 11.14 1.80 14.76
N ILE A 132 12.28 1.58 15.44
CA ILE A 132 12.29 1.19 16.87
C ILE A 132 11.85 2.36 17.76
N THR A 133 12.11 3.60 17.34
CA THR A 133 11.87 4.83 18.10
C THR A 133 10.84 5.76 17.48
N THR A 134 10.34 5.45 16.29
CA THR A 134 9.44 6.31 15.51
C THR A 134 8.12 5.60 15.21
N LEU A 135 7.00 6.30 15.38
CA LEU A 135 5.63 5.77 15.18
C LEU A 135 5.27 5.62 13.69
N GLN A 136 6.02 6.29 12.81
CA GLN A 136 5.78 6.29 11.37
C GLN A 136 6.79 5.35 10.68
N PRO A 137 6.35 4.51 9.72
CA PRO A 137 7.25 3.73 8.88
C PRO A 137 8.01 4.63 7.89
N ASP A 138 9.18 4.19 7.44
CA ASP A 138 9.77 4.79 6.24
C ASP A 138 9.02 4.27 5.00
N PHE A 139 8.40 5.18 4.26
CA PHE A 139 7.66 4.84 3.05
C PHE A 139 8.56 4.58 1.85
N THR A 140 9.88 4.81 1.97
CA THR A 140 10.83 4.41 0.91
C THR A 140 10.89 2.89 0.73
N ASP A 141 10.48 2.09 1.71
CA ASP A 141 10.63 0.63 1.66
C ASP A 141 9.38 -0.08 1.12
N VAL A 142 8.27 0.64 1.00
CA VAL A 142 6.97 0.07 0.62
C VAL A 142 6.56 0.58 -0.76
N PRO A 143 6.52 -0.30 -1.79
CA PRO A 143 6.04 0.08 -3.11
C PRO A 143 4.57 0.53 -3.07
N ALA A 144 4.26 1.67 -3.67
CA ALA A 144 2.89 2.19 -3.75
C ALA A 144 1.92 1.21 -4.45
N ALA A 145 2.44 0.37 -5.35
CA ALA A 145 1.68 -0.60 -6.13
C ALA A 145 1.00 -1.71 -5.31
N LEU A 146 1.44 -1.95 -4.06
CA LEU A 146 0.81 -2.94 -3.17
C LEU A 146 -0.53 -2.47 -2.60
N LEU A 147 -0.79 -1.16 -2.65
CA LEU A 147 -1.98 -0.56 -2.05
C LEU A 147 -3.09 -0.33 -3.09
N SER A 148 -4.33 -0.44 -2.62
CA SER A 148 -5.55 -0.08 -3.34
C SER A 148 -6.05 1.31 -2.99
N GLY A 149 -5.49 1.94 -1.96
CA GLY A 149 -5.96 3.25 -1.55
C GLY A 149 -5.31 3.69 -0.24
N ILE A 150 -5.51 4.95 0.07
CA ILE A 150 -5.02 5.53 1.33
C ILE A 150 -6.05 6.52 1.85
N ASP A 151 -6.46 6.35 3.10
CA ASP A 151 -7.27 7.32 3.81
C ASP A 151 -6.41 8.12 4.79
N VAL A 152 -6.54 9.45 4.74
CA VAL A 152 -5.87 10.39 5.64
C VAL A 152 -6.92 10.98 6.56
N LEU A 153 -6.92 10.53 7.82
CA LEU A 153 -7.77 11.04 8.87
C LEU A 153 -7.04 12.17 9.59
N LYS A 154 -7.53 13.41 9.41
CA LYS A 154 -6.91 14.62 9.97
C LYS A 154 -7.57 15.09 11.27
N SER A 155 -8.57 14.36 11.72
CA SER A 155 -9.25 14.58 13.00
C SER A 155 -9.30 13.26 13.76
N PRO A 156 -9.00 13.25 15.06
CA PRO A 156 -9.10 12.05 15.87
C PRO A 156 -10.55 11.55 15.89
N GLN A 157 -10.73 10.24 15.74
CA GLN A 157 -12.02 9.56 15.86
C GLN A 157 -11.94 8.50 16.96
N ALA A 158 -13.08 8.15 17.54
CA ALA A 158 -13.16 7.20 18.66
C ALA A 158 -12.77 5.76 18.28
N ASP A 159 -12.85 5.43 16.99
CA ASP A 159 -12.52 4.15 16.38
C ASP A 159 -11.08 4.10 15.83
N THR A 160 -10.34 5.20 15.86
CA THR A 160 -8.94 5.24 15.41
C THR A 160 -7.97 4.88 16.54
N LEU A 161 -6.91 4.14 16.19
CA LEU A 161 -5.87 3.77 17.15
C LEU A 161 -5.18 5.02 17.72
N ALA A 162 -4.95 5.03 19.03
CA ALA A 162 -4.30 6.15 19.71
C ALA A 162 -2.82 6.30 19.26
N GLY A 163 -2.38 7.54 19.03
CA GLY A 163 -0.97 7.86 18.74
C GLY A 163 -0.76 8.94 17.67
N GLY A 164 -1.75 9.13 16.78
CA GLY A 164 -1.66 10.05 15.66
C GLY A 164 -2.18 11.44 16.00
N ILE A 165 -1.49 12.19 16.86
CA ILE A 165 -1.93 13.54 17.29
C ILE A 165 -2.10 14.48 16.09
N SER A 166 -1.25 14.35 15.07
CA SER A 166 -1.34 15.12 13.84
C SER A 166 -2.36 14.58 12.84
N GLY A 167 -2.63 13.28 12.91
CA GLY A 167 -3.52 12.54 12.03
C GLY A 167 -3.16 11.06 12.01
N THR A 168 -4.01 10.29 11.35
CA THR A 168 -3.87 8.85 11.14
C THR A 168 -3.95 8.56 9.65
N LEU A 169 -3.05 7.73 9.17
CA LEU A 169 -2.99 7.25 7.80
C LEU A 169 -3.47 5.79 7.77
N ASP A 170 -4.48 5.45 6.99
CA ASP A 170 -4.89 4.06 6.78
C ASP A 170 -4.58 3.61 5.35
N LEU A 171 -3.58 2.74 5.23
CA LEU A 171 -3.17 2.12 3.99
C LEU A 171 -4.14 0.97 3.68
N LYS A 172 -4.80 1.02 2.52
CA LYS A 172 -5.73 -0.03 2.10
C LYS A 172 -5.05 -0.94 1.10
N THR A 173 -5.19 -2.25 1.31
CA THR A 173 -4.81 -3.24 0.29
C THR A 173 -6.04 -3.66 -0.49
N ARG A 174 -5.84 -4.24 -1.67
CA ARG A 174 -6.95 -4.87 -2.41
C ARG A 174 -7.53 -6.00 -1.55
N ARG A 175 -8.84 -6.23 -1.67
CA ARG A 175 -9.51 -7.38 -1.06
C ARG A 175 -10.11 -8.25 -2.16
N PRO A 176 -10.03 -9.58 -2.04
CA PRO A 176 -10.61 -10.48 -3.03
C PRO A 176 -12.09 -10.20 -3.34
N PHE A 177 -12.91 -9.90 -2.33
CA PHE A 177 -14.34 -9.64 -2.53
C PHE A 177 -14.68 -8.29 -3.18
N ASP A 178 -13.71 -7.39 -3.31
CA ASP A 178 -13.86 -6.13 -4.05
C ASP A 178 -13.63 -6.34 -5.56
N LEU A 179 -13.15 -7.52 -5.96
CA LEU A 179 -12.96 -7.88 -7.38
C LEU A 179 -14.26 -8.36 -7.99
N GLU A 180 -14.39 -8.19 -9.31
CA GLU A 180 -15.42 -8.87 -10.08
C GLU A 180 -15.30 -10.40 -9.92
N GLN A 181 -16.43 -11.10 -9.98
CA GLN A 181 -16.44 -12.56 -9.91
C GLN A 181 -15.61 -13.16 -11.06
N GLY A 182 -14.83 -14.19 -10.73
CA GLY A 182 -13.92 -14.87 -11.64
C GLY A 182 -12.47 -14.58 -11.32
N THR A 183 -11.63 -14.58 -12.36
CA THR A 183 -10.18 -14.36 -12.23
C THR A 183 -9.84 -12.98 -12.78
N THR A 184 -9.11 -12.20 -12.00
CA THR A 184 -8.54 -10.91 -12.42
C THR A 184 -7.03 -11.04 -12.48
N PHE A 185 -6.42 -10.53 -13.55
CA PHE A 185 -4.97 -10.49 -13.69
C PHE A 185 -4.55 -9.12 -14.21
N SER A 186 -3.45 -8.60 -13.69
CA SER A 186 -2.79 -7.44 -14.29
C SER A 186 -1.28 -7.56 -14.20
N PHE A 187 -0.61 -6.95 -15.17
CA PHE A 187 0.83 -6.88 -15.25
C PHE A 187 1.23 -5.50 -15.74
N THR A 188 2.19 -4.90 -15.07
CA THR A 188 2.76 -3.59 -15.40
C THR A 188 4.27 -3.74 -15.45
N GLY A 189 4.88 -3.24 -16.52
CA GLY A 189 6.32 -3.10 -16.66
C GLY A 189 6.64 -1.65 -17.02
N GLU A 190 7.63 -1.08 -16.33
CA GLU A 190 8.13 0.26 -16.54
C GLU A 190 9.67 0.22 -16.48
N ALA A 191 10.31 1.14 -17.20
CA ALA A 191 11.76 1.33 -17.14
C ALA A 191 12.04 2.82 -17.20
N THR A 192 12.80 3.32 -16.22
CA THR A 192 13.17 4.73 -16.12
C THR A 192 14.66 4.86 -16.38
N ARG A 193 15.06 5.89 -17.13
CA ARG A 193 16.47 6.18 -17.41
C ARG A 193 16.85 7.47 -16.70
N GLY A 194 17.81 7.41 -15.77
CA GLY A 194 18.34 8.59 -15.12
C GLY A 194 19.09 9.47 -16.11
N SER A 195 18.77 10.76 -16.18
CA SER A 195 19.47 11.70 -17.06
C SER A 195 20.87 12.08 -16.54
N LEU A 196 21.13 11.89 -15.25
CA LEU A 196 22.43 12.17 -14.63
C LEU A 196 23.17 10.88 -14.23
N SER A 197 22.50 9.92 -13.58
CA SER A 197 23.11 8.62 -13.26
C SER A 197 23.41 7.79 -14.50
N GLU A 198 22.70 8.05 -15.61
CA GLU A 198 22.76 7.20 -16.80
C GLU A 198 22.52 5.71 -16.47
N GLU A 199 21.70 5.44 -15.46
CA GLU A 199 21.25 4.08 -15.11
C GLU A 199 19.83 3.84 -15.62
N THR A 200 19.52 2.57 -15.92
CA THR A 200 18.19 2.15 -16.35
C THR A 200 17.56 1.30 -15.25
N ASP A 201 16.55 1.85 -14.63
CA ASP A 201 15.88 1.36 -13.44
C ASP A 201 14.57 0.63 -13.83
N PRO A 202 14.48 -0.70 -13.70
CA PRO A 202 13.27 -1.45 -14.00
C PRO A 202 12.25 -1.44 -12.85
N LYS A 203 10.97 -1.44 -13.21
CA LYS A 203 9.85 -1.63 -12.30
C LYS A 203 8.85 -2.62 -12.88
N VAL A 204 8.49 -3.64 -12.10
CA VAL A 204 7.58 -4.70 -12.50
C VAL A 204 6.55 -4.95 -11.42
N VAL A 205 5.28 -4.96 -11.79
CA VAL A 205 4.17 -5.28 -10.89
C VAL A 205 3.31 -6.36 -11.53
N ALA A 206 3.04 -7.43 -10.80
CA ALA A 206 2.14 -8.50 -11.20
C ALA A 206 1.04 -8.68 -10.14
N PHE A 207 -0.17 -8.87 -10.60
CA PHE A 207 -1.35 -9.10 -9.76
C PHE A 207 -2.17 -10.25 -10.32
N ALA A 208 -2.59 -11.14 -9.44
CA ALA A 208 -3.56 -12.18 -9.73
C ALA A 208 -4.57 -12.26 -8.59
N GLY A 209 -5.85 -12.35 -8.95
CA GLY A 209 -6.95 -12.45 -8.02
C GLY A 209 -7.99 -13.44 -8.51
N TYR A 210 -8.66 -14.09 -7.58
CA TYR A 210 -9.82 -14.93 -7.81
C TYR A 210 -10.89 -14.59 -6.78
N ASN A 211 -12.13 -14.48 -7.24
CA ASN A 211 -13.31 -14.26 -6.41
C ASN A 211 -14.48 -15.11 -6.91
N ASN A 212 -15.18 -15.81 -6.01
CA ASN A 212 -16.41 -16.54 -6.33
C ASN A 212 -17.54 -16.29 -5.31
N ASP A 213 -17.57 -15.10 -4.71
CA ASP A 213 -18.43 -14.66 -3.60
C ASP A 213 -18.16 -15.36 -2.26
N ASP A 214 -17.99 -16.68 -2.25
CA ASP A 214 -17.78 -17.44 -1.01
C ASP A 214 -16.31 -17.53 -0.62
N PHE A 215 -15.42 -17.53 -1.61
CA PHE A 215 -13.99 -17.63 -1.45
C PHE A 215 -13.30 -16.66 -2.40
N GLY A 216 -12.27 -16.01 -1.89
CA GLY A 216 -11.42 -15.19 -2.72
C GLY A 216 -9.97 -15.24 -2.27
N ILE A 217 -9.08 -15.10 -3.23
CA ILE A 217 -7.64 -15.03 -3.00
C ILE A 217 -7.05 -13.99 -3.93
N ILE A 218 -6.11 -13.21 -3.43
CA ILE A 218 -5.27 -12.33 -4.24
C ILE A 218 -3.81 -12.55 -3.92
N PHE A 219 -2.99 -12.29 -4.91
CA PHE A 219 -1.55 -12.24 -4.84
C PHE A 219 -1.05 -11.06 -5.66
N THR A 220 -0.21 -10.22 -5.06
CA THR A 220 0.46 -9.10 -5.70
C THR A 220 1.95 -9.23 -5.45
N ALA A 221 2.76 -9.07 -6.50
CA ALA A 221 4.20 -8.94 -6.41
C ALA A 221 4.64 -7.66 -7.12
N ALA A 222 5.51 -6.89 -6.48
CA ALA A 222 6.08 -5.68 -7.02
C ALA A 222 7.60 -5.70 -6.83
N TYR A 223 8.33 -5.40 -7.88
CA TYR A 223 9.77 -5.18 -7.86
C TYR A 223 10.05 -3.80 -8.45
N ASP A 224 10.92 -3.04 -7.81
CA ASP A 224 11.26 -1.67 -8.20
C ASP A 224 12.72 -1.42 -7.83
N GLU A 225 13.50 -0.98 -8.79
CA GLU A 225 14.88 -0.53 -8.62
C GLU A 225 14.93 0.96 -8.94
N GLY A 226 15.76 1.73 -8.24
CA GLY A 226 15.88 3.16 -8.45
C GLY A 226 17.29 3.66 -8.14
N THR A 227 17.93 4.31 -9.11
CA THR A 227 19.24 4.92 -8.97
C THR A 227 19.12 6.43 -8.92
N LEU A 228 19.31 6.99 -7.72
CA LEU A 228 19.06 8.39 -7.41
C LEU A 228 20.38 9.15 -7.29
N ALA A 229 20.61 10.10 -8.19
CA ALA A 229 21.81 10.92 -8.17
C ALA A 229 21.55 12.32 -7.58
N ASN A 230 22.35 12.71 -6.61
CA ASN A 230 22.32 14.01 -5.95
C ASN A 230 23.64 14.75 -6.18
N TYR A 231 23.59 15.79 -7.00
CA TYR A 231 24.74 16.67 -7.27
C TYR A 231 24.59 17.94 -6.45
N ARG A 232 25.61 18.26 -5.65
CA ARG A 232 25.68 19.51 -4.91
C ARG A 232 26.98 20.23 -5.25
N ASN A 233 26.84 21.40 -5.86
CA ASN A 233 27.96 22.30 -6.13
C ASN A 233 27.83 23.50 -5.19
N GLY A 234 28.79 23.69 -4.29
CA GLY A 234 28.79 24.88 -3.45
C GLY A 234 29.74 24.84 -2.26
N THR A 235 29.72 25.93 -1.52
CA THR A 235 30.48 26.05 -0.27
C THR A 235 29.77 25.28 0.84
N ILE A 236 30.46 24.38 1.51
CA ILE A 236 30.00 23.85 2.79
C ILE A 236 30.53 24.76 3.88
N LEU A 237 29.60 25.50 4.47
CA LEU A 237 29.82 26.30 5.65
C LEU A 237 29.83 25.36 6.85
N THR A 238 30.93 25.34 7.60
CA THR A 238 30.92 24.76 8.94
C THR A 238 30.77 25.91 9.91
N SER A 239 29.79 25.85 10.80
CA SER A 239 29.84 26.65 12.02
C SER A 239 30.90 26.01 12.91
N SER A 240 32.00 26.71 13.14
CA SER A 240 32.85 26.37 14.28
C SER A 240 32.35 27.19 15.45
N GLU A 241 31.56 26.57 16.32
CA GLU A 241 31.20 27.14 17.61
C GLU A 241 32.45 27.00 18.50
N VAL A 242 33.34 28.00 18.43
CA VAL A 242 34.55 28.05 19.26
C VAL A 242 34.13 28.55 20.64
N LYS A 243 33.61 27.65 21.48
CA LYS A 243 33.40 27.99 22.90
C LYS A 243 34.76 28.10 23.58
N ASP A 244 34.98 29.24 24.24
CA ASP A 244 36.09 29.51 25.15
C ASP A 244 37.51 29.67 24.56
N GLU A 245 37.69 29.74 23.23
CA GLU A 245 39.03 29.84 22.61
C GLU A 245 39.31 31.15 21.84
N THR A 246 38.35 32.07 21.72
CA THR A 246 38.59 33.35 21.03
C THR A 246 39.06 34.44 22.00
N THR A 247 40.27 34.95 21.78
CA THR A 247 40.83 36.09 22.55
C THR A 247 40.32 37.46 22.05
N ARG A 248 39.32 37.48 21.16
CA ARG A 248 38.77 38.70 20.54
C ARG A 248 37.26 38.60 20.47
N ASP A 249 36.62 39.70 20.86
CA ASP A 249 35.23 40.01 20.60
C ASP A 249 35.10 40.48 19.14
N PHE A 250 34.50 39.64 18.31
CA PHE A 250 34.30 39.84 16.88
C PHE A 250 32.98 40.54 16.57
N ASN A 251 31.96 40.46 17.44
CA ASN A 251 30.63 41.03 17.19
C ASN A 251 30.37 42.35 17.95
N GLY A 252 31.24 42.71 18.89
CA GLY A 252 31.20 43.93 19.71
C GLY A 252 30.23 43.90 20.88
N ASP A 253 29.73 42.74 21.31
CA ASP A 253 28.75 42.59 22.40
C ASP A 253 29.39 42.53 23.79
N GLY A 254 30.72 42.49 23.86
CA GLY A 254 31.49 42.51 25.10
C GLY A 254 31.65 41.14 25.76
N ASP A 255 31.23 40.05 25.12
CA ASP A 255 31.61 38.70 25.49
C ASP A 255 32.62 38.07 24.50
N LEU A 256 33.21 36.95 24.88
CA LEU A 256 34.23 36.25 24.06
C LEU A 256 33.68 34.94 23.47
N ASN A 257 32.36 34.72 23.53
CA ASN A 257 31.69 33.49 23.13
C ASN A 257 31.11 33.61 21.72
N ASP A 258 31.93 34.10 20.81
CA ASP A 258 31.54 34.37 19.44
C ASP A 258 31.52 33.11 18.58
N SER A 259 30.39 32.87 17.94
CA SER A 259 30.26 31.84 16.90
C SER A 259 30.42 32.48 15.53
N PHE A 260 31.48 32.09 14.80
CA PHE A 260 31.67 32.52 13.42
C PHE A 260 31.45 31.36 12.45
N TYR A 261 30.83 31.69 11.32
CA TYR A 261 30.76 30.77 10.18
C TYR A 261 32.04 30.92 9.37
N SER A 262 32.81 29.84 9.29
CA SER A 262 33.97 29.78 8.41
C SER A 262 33.64 28.91 7.19
N GLN A 263 34.12 29.33 6.02
CA GLN A 263 34.08 28.50 4.83
C GLN A 263 35.14 27.40 5.01
N ARG A 264 34.71 26.15 5.21
CA ARG A 264 35.64 25.04 5.41
C ARG A 264 36.19 24.53 4.08
N PHE A 265 35.32 24.37 3.08
CA PHE A 265 35.71 23.97 1.73
C PHE A 265 34.64 24.37 0.70
N TYR A 266 35.11 24.62 -0.53
CA TYR A 266 34.27 24.67 -1.72
C TYR A 266 34.44 23.34 -2.45
N GLY A 267 33.35 22.60 -2.62
CA GLY A 267 33.40 21.25 -3.15
C GLY A 267 32.27 20.95 -4.12
N VAL A 268 32.56 20.03 -5.04
CA VAL A 268 31.54 19.33 -5.82
C VAL A 268 31.32 17.99 -5.12
N MET A 269 30.09 17.77 -4.67
CA MET A 269 29.66 16.48 -4.13
C MET A 269 28.77 15.80 -5.15
N HIS A 270 29.12 14.56 -5.44
CA HIS A 270 28.28 13.63 -6.18
C HIS A 270 27.94 12.47 -5.26
N ARG A 271 26.64 12.22 -5.08
CA ARG A 271 26.14 11.08 -4.31
C ARG A 271 25.11 10.33 -5.11
N GLU A 272 25.39 9.06 -5.37
CA GLU A 272 24.41 8.12 -5.91
C GLU A 272 23.86 7.23 -4.80
N THR A 273 22.56 6.99 -4.85
CA THR A 273 21.82 6.12 -3.94
C THR A 273 21.04 5.14 -4.78
N GLU A 274 21.44 3.87 -4.72
CA GLU A 274 20.72 2.76 -5.34
C GLU A 274 19.73 2.18 -4.33
N ARG A 275 18.50 1.93 -4.75
CA ARG A 275 17.47 1.35 -3.89
C ARG A 275 16.71 0.27 -4.64
N GLU A 276 16.60 -0.89 -4.02
CA GLU A 276 15.81 -2.02 -4.49
C GLU A 276 14.64 -2.27 -3.55
N ARG A 277 13.46 -2.54 -4.11
CA ARG A 277 12.26 -2.85 -3.36
C ARG A 277 11.62 -4.12 -3.88
N LEU A 278 11.32 -5.02 -2.97
CA LEU A 278 10.48 -6.17 -3.23
C LEU A 278 9.24 -6.10 -2.33
N GLY A 279 8.08 -6.06 -2.95
CA GLY A 279 6.79 -6.06 -2.29
C GLY A 279 6.01 -7.32 -2.62
N LEU A 280 5.48 -7.98 -1.60
CA LEU A 280 4.57 -9.11 -1.72
C LEU A 280 3.31 -8.83 -0.90
N ASN A 281 2.14 -9.02 -1.49
CA ASN A 281 0.86 -8.96 -0.79
C ASN A 281 0.01 -10.17 -1.13
N THR A 282 -0.55 -10.80 -0.12
CA THR A 282 -1.43 -11.95 -0.26
C THR A 282 -2.62 -11.78 0.67
N THR A 283 -3.82 -11.96 0.16
CA THR A 283 -5.03 -11.92 0.99
C THR A 283 -5.92 -13.08 0.61
N VAL A 284 -6.44 -13.79 1.61
CA VAL A 284 -7.41 -14.86 1.45
C VAL A 284 -8.67 -14.48 2.23
N GLN A 285 -9.82 -14.57 1.58
CA GLN A 285 -11.13 -14.32 2.18
C GLN A 285 -12.02 -15.54 2.01
N TYR A 286 -12.74 -15.88 3.07
CA TYR A 286 -13.71 -16.98 3.06
C TYR A 286 -14.98 -16.57 3.81
N ARG A 287 -16.12 -16.61 3.14
CA ARG A 287 -17.44 -16.32 3.70
C ARG A 287 -18.06 -17.64 4.16
N ILE A 288 -18.29 -17.75 5.48
CA ILE A 288 -18.90 -18.93 6.10
C ILE A 288 -20.43 -18.81 6.06
N SER A 289 -20.95 -17.59 6.18
CA SER A 289 -22.36 -17.23 6.03
C SER A 289 -22.48 -15.76 5.66
N ASP A 290 -23.68 -15.29 5.31
CA ASP A 290 -23.95 -13.87 5.00
C ASP A 290 -23.52 -12.90 6.12
N ALA A 291 -23.35 -13.39 7.36
CA ALA A 291 -22.94 -12.61 8.51
C ALA A 291 -21.48 -12.81 8.96
N VAL A 292 -20.80 -13.85 8.46
CA VAL A 292 -19.46 -14.23 8.97
C VAL A 292 -18.48 -14.40 7.80
N THR A 293 -17.51 -13.49 7.72
CA THR A 293 -16.39 -13.55 6.77
C THR A 293 -15.07 -13.64 7.52
N PHE A 294 -14.27 -14.63 7.17
CA PHE A 294 -12.88 -14.75 7.59
C PHE A 294 -11.97 -14.08 6.56
N THR A 295 -11.01 -13.27 7.03
CA THR A 295 -10.00 -12.63 6.18
C THR A 295 -8.62 -12.87 6.79
N GLN A 296 -7.72 -13.44 6.00
CA GLN A 296 -6.29 -13.56 6.32
C GLN A 296 -5.52 -12.63 5.38
N LEU A 297 -4.73 -11.73 5.95
CA LEU A 297 -3.85 -10.81 5.23
C LEU A 297 -2.39 -11.16 5.52
N GLY A 298 -1.54 -11.08 4.49
CA GLY A 298 -0.09 -11.06 4.60
C GLY A 298 0.46 -10.01 3.66
N ILE A 299 1.25 -9.07 4.18
CA ILE A 299 2.04 -8.13 3.38
C ILE A 299 3.48 -8.20 3.86
N ASP A 300 4.40 -8.32 2.92
CA ASP A 300 5.83 -8.25 3.16
C ASP A 300 6.40 -7.23 2.18
N ALA A 301 7.08 -6.21 2.72
CA ALA A 301 7.79 -5.24 1.93
C ALA A 301 9.24 -5.21 2.42
N LEU A 302 10.17 -5.47 1.51
CA LEU A 302 11.60 -5.46 1.77
C LEU A 302 12.21 -4.37 0.90
N GLY A 303 12.69 -3.31 1.55
CA GLY A 303 13.60 -2.34 0.95
C GLY A 303 15.04 -2.73 1.25
N TYR A 304 15.89 -2.72 0.22
CA TYR A 304 17.33 -2.92 0.34
C TYR A 304 18.04 -1.73 -0.30
N GLU A 305 18.96 -1.10 0.44
CA GLU A 305 19.81 0.00 -0.05
C GLU A 305 21.25 -0.55 -0.14
N PRO A 306 21.71 -1.01 -1.33
CA PRO A 306 22.92 -1.82 -1.43
C PRO A 306 24.23 -1.06 -1.24
N ASP A 307 24.33 0.20 -1.66
CA ASP A 307 25.57 0.98 -1.61
C ASP A 307 25.31 2.49 -1.70
N GLN A 308 25.95 3.28 -0.82
CA GLN A 308 26.11 4.72 -1.00
C GLN A 308 27.51 5.01 -1.53
N LYS A 309 27.59 5.49 -2.78
CA LYS A 309 28.85 5.93 -3.39
C LYS A 309 28.99 7.45 -3.21
N ASP A 310 29.74 7.85 -2.19
CA ASP A 310 30.11 9.25 -1.97
C ASP A 310 31.46 9.55 -2.62
N LEU A 311 31.46 10.33 -3.70
CA LEU A 311 32.68 10.82 -4.35
C LEU A 311 32.91 12.29 -3.96
N TYR A 312 33.87 12.50 -3.07
CA TYR A 312 34.33 13.83 -2.66
C TYR A 312 35.52 14.27 -3.51
N MET A 313 35.32 15.29 -4.35
CA MET A 313 36.42 15.98 -5.00
C MET A 313 36.71 17.27 -4.22
N GLU A 314 37.68 17.19 -3.31
CA GLU A 314 38.18 18.36 -2.57
C GLU A 314 39.14 19.15 -3.45
N ALA A 315 38.80 20.41 -3.72
CA ALA A 315 39.77 21.40 -4.16
C ALA A 315 40.29 22.15 -2.91
N LEU A 316 41.44 21.73 -2.39
CA LEU A 316 42.18 22.51 -1.40
C LEU A 316 42.67 23.81 -2.05
N GLN A 317 42.28 24.96 -1.50
CA GLN A 317 42.93 26.25 -1.75
C GLN A 317 44.02 26.51 -0.71
#